data_AF-A0A3N1XL10-F1
#
_entry.id   AF-A0A3N1XL10-F1
#
_cell.length_a   1.000
_cell.length_b   1.000
_cell.length_c   1.000
_cell.angle_alpha   90.00
_cell.angle_beta   90.00
_cell.angle_gamma   90.00
#
_symmetry.space_group_name_H-M   'P 1'
#
loop_
_entity.id
_entity.type
_entity.pdbx_description
1 polymer ?
#
loop_
_entity_poly.entity_id
_entity_poly.type
_entity_poly.pdbx_seq_one_letter_code
_entity_poly.pdbx_strand_id
1 'polypeptide(L)'
;MNIGYACLLMGVPNTNMKRCILKNASESKLLELTAYNLSSLNNIIEYNIMNHIKLFRISSDIIPFGSNRINQLYWWSIFEKQFTEIGNKIRENNMRVSMHPGQYTVLNSINDNVVINSIADLDYHTRVLDCLGVSSKNKIVLHIGGIYNNKEEAKKRFIENYRRLDEKVKRRLVIENDDKSYNISDVIEIGRTLDIPVVFDNLHHRINPCIRQESEFYWITECKNTWKTKDGNQKIHYSQQNPLKNPGAHSESIDIDEFWEFYENLNREDIDIMLEVKDKNLSAIKCIRYVKDKKLGSDIVNK
;
A
#
# COMPACT_ATOMS: atom_id res chain seq x y z
N MET A 1 -5.28 15.70 -5.70
CA MET A 1 -4.83 14.31 -5.81
C MET A 1 -3.34 14.19 -5.55
N ASN A 2 -2.90 13.24 -4.73
CA ASN A 2 -1.49 12.88 -4.59
C ASN A 2 -1.15 11.66 -5.46
N ILE A 3 0.02 11.65 -6.09
CA ILE A 3 0.53 10.50 -6.83
C ILE A 3 1.78 9.99 -6.11
N GLY A 4 1.90 8.67 -5.99
CA GLY A 4 2.95 8.01 -5.24
C GLY A 4 3.47 6.73 -5.89
N TYR A 5 4.46 6.10 -5.26
CA TYR A 5 5.02 4.82 -5.71
C TYR A 5 5.33 3.91 -4.53
N ALA A 6 5.65 2.65 -4.86
CA ALA A 6 5.81 1.59 -3.88
C ALA A 6 7.23 1.10 -3.64
N CYS A 7 7.59 1.03 -2.36
CA CYS A 7 8.70 0.31 -1.73
C CYS A 7 10.11 0.79 -2.09
N LEU A 8 10.50 0.73 -3.36
CA LEU A 8 11.88 0.94 -3.79
C LEU A 8 12.03 2.30 -4.49
N LEU A 9 13.19 2.92 -4.30
CA LEU A 9 13.59 4.14 -5.00
C LEU A 9 14.67 3.80 -6.03
N MET A 10 14.39 4.02 -7.31
CA MET A 10 15.28 3.68 -8.41
C MET A 10 16.29 4.79 -8.67
N GLY A 11 17.56 4.41 -8.83
CA GLY A 11 18.63 5.31 -9.25
C GLY A 11 19.14 6.28 -8.16
N VAL A 12 18.78 6.07 -6.89
CA VAL A 12 19.24 6.92 -5.78
C VAL A 12 20.03 6.09 -4.77
N PRO A 13 21.30 6.43 -4.48
CA PRO A 13 22.13 5.65 -3.58
C PRO A 13 21.59 5.64 -2.14
N ASN A 14 22.00 4.64 -1.35
CA ASN A 14 21.68 4.50 0.08
C ASN A 14 20.17 4.44 0.42
N THR A 15 19.35 3.96 -0.51
CA THR A 15 17.89 3.84 -0.32
C THR A 15 17.37 2.40 -0.47
N ASN A 16 18.25 1.44 -0.72
CA ASN A 16 17.90 0.03 -0.78
C ASN A 16 17.62 -0.53 0.63
N MET A 17 16.75 -1.52 0.73
CA MET A 17 16.57 -2.30 1.96
C MET A 17 17.51 -3.50 1.97
N LYS A 18 18.10 -3.79 3.12
CA LYS A 18 18.93 -4.98 3.35
C LYS A 18 18.16 -6.03 4.15
N ARG A 19 18.50 -7.29 3.89
CA ARG A 19 17.95 -8.47 4.54
C ARG A 19 19.06 -9.48 4.82
N CYS A 20 18.81 -10.40 5.74
CA CYS A 20 19.60 -11.61 5.92
C CYS A 20 18.70 -12.84 5.89
N ILE A 21 19.31 -14.00 5.67
CA ILE A 21 18.64 -15.29 5.84
C ILE A 21 18.58 -15.66 7.33
N LEU A 22 17.61 -16.51 7.68
CA LEU A 22 17.30 -16.87 9.07
C LEU A 22 18.54 -17.33 9.87
N LYS A 23 19.41 -18.13 9.25
CA LYS A 23 20.62 -18.66 9.90
C LYS A 23 21.63 -17.57 10.34
N ASN A 24 21.53 -16.37 9.76
CA ASN A 24 22.41 -15.23 10.03
C ASN A 24 21.70 -14.14 10.86
N ALA A 25 20.48 -14.40 11.37
CA ALA A 25 19.69 -13.44 12.12
C ALA A 25 20.12 -13.34 13.60
N SER A 26 21.40 -13.04 13.84
CA SER A 26 21.88 -12.70 15.19
C SER A 26 21.36 -11.32 15.60
N GLU A 27 21.26 -11.07 16.91
CA GLU A 27 20.88 -9.77 17.46
C GLU A 27 21.72 -8.62 16.89
N SER A 28 23.06 -8.77 16.87
CA SER A 28 23.96 -7.77 16.29
C SER A 28 23.67 -7.51 14.80
N LYS A 29 23.36 -8.57 14.04
CA LYS A 29 23.06 -8.43 12.62
C LYS A 29 21.69 -7.76 12.39
N LEU A 30 20.70 -8.10 13.20
CA LEU A 30 19.37 -7.48 13.14
C LEU A 30 19.43 -6.00 13.52
N LEU A 31 20.23 -5.61 14.50
CA LEU A 31 20.50 -4.21 14.85
C LEU A 31 21.13 -3.45 13.69
N GLU A 32 22.21 -4.00 13.10
CA GLU A 32 22.90 -3.40 11.95
C GLU A 32 21.96 -3.19 10.77
N LEU A 33 21.19 -4.22 10.41
CA LEU A 33 20.27 -4.17 9.27
C LEU A 33 19.11 -3.20 9.53
N THR A 34 18.54 -3.19 10.74
CA THR A 34 17.46 -2.28 11.11
C THR A 34 17.92 -0.83 11.05
N ALA A 35 19.08 -0.52 11.64
CA ALA A 35 19.66 0.83 11.61
C ALA A 35 19.90 1.31 10.16
N TYR A 36 20.43 0.42 9.31
CA TYR A 36 20.64 0.71 7.90
C TYR A 36 19.32 0.97 7.16
N ASN A 37 18.31 0.11 7.34
CA ASN A 37 17.03 0.23 6.67
C ASN A 37 16.26 1.49 7.11
N LEU A 38 16.36 1.90 8.37
CA LEU A 38 15.79 3.17 8.85
C LEU A 38 16.50 4.38 8.24
N SER A 39 17.83 4.35 8.12
CA SER A 39 18.58 5.38 7.39
C SER A 39 18.17 5.45 5.92
N SER A 40 17.97 4.29 5.27
CA SER A 40 17.46 4.23 3.90
C SER A 40 16.04 4.76 3.77
N LEU A 41 15.14 4.46 4.72
CA LEU A 41 13.80 5.07 4.74
C LEU A 41 13.90 6.59 4.87
N ASN A 42 14.76 7.10 5.77
CA ASN A 42 14.96 8.55 5.92
C ASN A 42 15.37 9.21 4.60
N ASN A 43 16.34 8.62 3.89
CA ASN A 43 16.80 9.13 2.59
C ASN A 43 15.68 9.10 1.53
N ILE A 44 14.83 8.06 1.53
CA ILE A 44 13.66 8.00 0.65
C ILE A 44 12.67 9.12 0.97
N ILE A 45 12.39 9.36 2.25
CA ILE A 45 11.48 10.44 2.67
C ILE A 45 12.03 11.81 2.26
N GLU A 46 13.32 12.07 2.44
CA GLU A 46 13.97 13.30 1.98
C GLU A 46 13.86 13.48 0.46
N TYR A 47 14.15 12.43 -0.31
CA TYR A 47 13.99 12.44 -1.76
C TYR A 47 12.55 12.78 -2.18
N ASN A 48 11.57 12.16 -1.52
CA ASN A 48 10.16 12.38 -1.80
C ASN A 48 9.73 13.81 -1.50
N ILE A 49 10.23 14.39 -0.40
CA ILE A 49 10.00 15.80 -0.06
C ILE A 49 10.57 16.71 -1.15
N MET A 50 11.83 16.50 -1.55
CA MET A 50 12.50 17.30 -2.58
C MET A 50 11.80 17.24 -3.95
N ASN A 51 11.15 16.10 -4.26
CA ASN A 51 10.45 15.88 -5.53
C ASN A 51 8.93 16.07 -5.43
N HIS A 52 8.43 16.60 -4.30
CA HIS A 52 7.00 16.82 -4.04
C HIS A 52 6.12 15.55 -4.15
N ILE A 53 6.69 14.38 -3.89
CA ILE A 53 5.97 13.10 -3.85
C ILE A 53 5.33 12.96 -2.46
N LYS A 54 4.00 13.10 -2.39
CA LYS A 54 3.25 13.12 -1.11
C LYS A 54 2.68 11.77 -0.71
N LEU A 55 2.78 10.73 -1.55
CA LEU A 55 2.26 9.40 -1.26
C LEU A 55 3.37 8.36 -1.44
N PHE A 56 3.56 7.48 -0.45
CA PHE A 56 4.61 6.45 -0.51
C PHE A 56 4.18 5.15 0.19
N ARG A 57 4.49 3.99 -0.39
CA ARG A 57 4.36 2.70 0.31
C ARG A 57 5.71 2.27 0.87
N ILE A 58 5.82 2.21 2.20
CA ILE A 58 7.01 1.73 2.91
C ILE A 58 7.14 0.22 2.69
N SER A 59 8.36 -0.25 2.46
CA SER A 59 8.66 -1.68 2.32
C SER A 59 8.42 -2.42 3.64
N SER A 60 7.81 -3.60 3.57
CA SER A 60 7.69 -4.53 4.70
C SER A 60 9.05 -5.05 5.20
N ASP A 61 10.11 -4.94 4.41
CA ASP A 61 11.47 -5.35 4.78
C ASP A 61 12.18 -4.38 5.73
N ILE A 62 11.54 -3.26 6.11
CA ILE A 62 12.17 -2.22 6.92
C ILE A 62 12.73 -2.75 8.25
N ILE A 63 11.97 -3.63 8.93
CA ILE A 63 12.47 -4.40 10.08
C ILE A 63 12.63 -5.86 9.64
N PRO A 64 13.88 -6.36 9.49
CA PRO A 64 14.11 -7.76 9.16
C PRO A 64 13.42 -8.67 10.18
N PHE A 65 12.61 -9.61 9.71
CA PHE A 65 11.88 -10.54 10.57
C PHE A 65 10.97 -9.85 11.60
N GLY A 66 10.45 -8.65 11.32
CA GLY A 66 9.73 -7.82 12.29
C GLY A 66 8.50 -8.46 12.95
N SER A 67 7.87 -9.45 12.32
CA SER A 67 6.76 -10.24 12.84
C SER A 67 7.13 -11.66 13.29
N ASN A 68 8.39 -12.07 13.07
CA ASN A 68 8.85 -13.43 13.36
C ASN A 68 9.57 -13.49 14.71
N ARG A 69 9.33 -14.57 15.46
CA ARG A 69 9.89 -14.81 16.81
C ARG A 69 11.42 -14.81 16.88
N ILE A 70 12.11 -15.01 15.75
CA ILE A 70 13.59 -14.92 15.69
C ILE A 70 14.08 -13.50 16.01
N ASN A 71 13.29 -12.47 15.70
CA ASN A 71 13.63 -11.10 16.04
C ASN A 71 13.09 -10.79 17.45
N GLN A 72 13.99 -10.92 18.42
CA GLN A 72 13.69 -10.63 19.84
C GLN A 72 13.97 -9.16 20.21
N LEU A 73 14.36 -8.33 19.25
CA LEU A 73 14.67 -6.94 19.52
C LEU A 73 13.41 -6.14 19.84
N TYR A 74 13.49 -5.34 20.90
CA TYR A 74 12.56 -4.24 21.16
C TYR A 74 12.88 -3.05 20.23
N TRP A 75 12.89 -3.28 18.92
CA TRP A 75 13.35 -2.34 17.90
C TRP A 75 12.61 -1.00 17.95
N TRP A 76 11.35 -0.99 18.39
CA TRP A 76 10.56 0.22 18.56
C TRP A 76 11.13 1.15 19.64
N SER A 77 11.72 0.60 20.70
CA SER A 77 12.38 1.36 21.77
C SER A 77 13.82 1.68 21.41
N ILE A 78 14.55 0.72 20.85
CA ILE A 78 15.97 0.90 20.49
C ILE A 78 16.14 2.01 19.44
N PHE A 79 15.22 2.09 18.47
CA PHE A 79 15.29 3.05 17.37
C PHE A 79 14.26 4.18 17.46
N GLU A 80 13.68 4.42 18.64
CA GLU A 80 12.62 5.42 18.87
C GLU A 80 12.98 6.80 18.29
N LYS A 81 14.21 7.26 18.52
CA LYS A 81 14.69 8.55 18.01
C LYS A 81 14.66 8.61 16.48
N GLN A 82 15.16 7.58 15.79
CA GLN A 82 15.17 7.54 14.32
C GLN A 82 13.75 7.49 13.76
N PHE A 83 12.86 6.69 14.35
CA PHE A 83 11.45 6.68 13.95
C PHE A 83 10.78 8.04 14.14
N THR A 84 11.05 8.71 15.26
CA THR A 84 10.50 10.04 15.55
C THR A 84 10.97 11.08 14.54
N GLU A 85 12.26 11.08 14.19
CA GLU A 85 12.84 11.97 13.18
C GLU A 85 12.20 11.76 11.80
N ILE A 86 12.07 10.51 11.35
CA ILE A 86 11.42 10.17 10.07
C ILE A 86 9.93 10.57 10.11
N GLY A 87 9.26 10.26 11.23
CA GLY A 87 7.86 10.60 11.48
C GLY A 87 7.57 12.10 11.41
N ASN A 88 8.46 12.92 12.00
CA ASN A 88 8.37 14.39 11.93
C ASN A 88 8.42 14.87 10.48
N LYS A 89 9.40 14.39 9.70
CA LYS A 89 9.53 14.75 8.27
C LYS A 89 8.27 14.41 7.48
N ILE A 90 7.71 13.22 7.70
CA ILE A 90 6.45 12.77 7.06
C ILE A 90 5.30 13.73 7.40
N ARG A 91 5.11 14.06 8.68
CA ARG A 91 4.02 14.92 9.14
C ARG A 91 4.17 16.36 8.67
N GLU A 92 5.33 16.97 8.87
CA GLU A 92 5.63 18.36 8.51
C GLU A 92 5.46 18.62 7.01
N ASN A 93 5.70 17.59 6.20
CA ASN A 93 5.56 17.68 4.74
C ASN A 93 4.22 17.13 4.23
N ASN A 94 3.25 16.85 5.10
CA ASN A 94 1.93 16.32 4.73
C ASN A 94 2.00 15.09 3.82
N MET A 95 2.99 14.22 4.05
CA MET A 95 3.10 12.97 3.33
C MET A 95 2.14 11.93 3.91
N ARG A 96 1.58 11.10 3.04
CA ARG A 96 0.79 9.93 3.40
C ARG A 96 1.59 8.68 3.08
N VAL A 97 1.77 7.82 4.09
CA VAL A 97 2.44 6.53 3.95
C VAL A 97 1.45 5.38 4.07
N SER A 98 1.81 4.26 3.45
CA SER A 98 1.10 2.99 3.62
C SER A 98 2.08 1.84 3.67
N MET A 99 1.62 0.67 4.07
CA MET A 99 2.33 -0.59 3.90
C MET A 99 1.40 -1.62 3.25
N HIS A 100 1.97 -2.65 2.66
CA HIS A 100 1.21 -3.78 2.10
C HIS A 100 1.97 -5.06 2.45
N PRO A 101 1.52 -5.81 3.47
CA PRO A 101 2.04 -7.14 3.78
C PRO A 101 2.09 -8.02 2.54
N GLY A 102 3.08 -8.90 2.47
CA GLY A 102 3.26 -9.79 1.32
C GLY A 102 2.19 -10.89 1.24
N GLN A 103 2.27 -11.69 0.17
CA GLN A 103 1.34 -12.79 -0.14
C GLN A 103 1.17 -13.87 0.95
N TYR A 104 2.05 -13.89 1.97
CA TYR A 104 2.00 -14.87 3.07
C TYR A 104 1.09 -14.43 4.23
N THR A 105 0.64 -13.17 4.21
CA THR A 105 -0.29 -12.62 5.21
C THR A 105 -1.71 -12.90 4.73
N VAL A 106 -2.24 -14.05 5.11
CA VAL A 106 -3.52 -14.61 4.63
C VAL A 106 -4.48 -14.82 5.79
N LEU A 107 -5.29 -13.81 6.06
CA LEU A 107 -6.18 -13.77 7.23
C LEU A 107 -7.32 -14.78 7.16
N ASN A 108 -7.71 -15.23 5.97
CA ASN A 108 -8.81 -16.19 5.77
C ASN A 108 -8.36 -17.65 5.56
N SER A 109 -7.09 -17.94 5.89
CA SER A 109 -6.52 -19.28 5.75
C SER A 109 -7.27 -20.32 6.56
N ILE A 110 -7.34 -21.54 6.02
CA ILE A 110 -7.86 -22.74 6.74
C ILE A 110 -6.88 -23.25 7.79
N ASN A 111 -5.63 -22.78 7.79
CA ASN A 111 -4.60 -23.17 8.74
C ASN A 111 -4.43 -22.10 9.81
N ASP A 112 -4.76 -22.44 11.06
CA ASP A 112 -4.69 -21.52 12.21
C ASP A 112 -3.31 -20.92 12.42
N ASN A 113 -2.23 -21.67 12.15
CA ASN A 113 -0.87 -21.13 12.27
C ASN A 113 -0.61 -20.02 11.24
N VAL A 114 -1.18 -20.13 10.04
CA VAL A 114 -1.09 -19.07 9.02
C VAL A 114 -1.86 -17.84 9.48
N VAL A 115 -3.05 -18.02 10.07
CA VAL A 115 -3.84 -16.91 10.63
C VAL A 115 -3.09 -16.22 11.77
N ILE A 116 -2.54 -16.97 12.72
CA ILE A 116 -1.76 -16.44 13.86
C ILE A 116 -0.56 -15.62 13.34
N ASN A 117 0.19 -16.16 12.38
CA ASN A 117 1.33 -15.46 11.79
C ASN A 117 0.89 -14.21 11.01
N SER A 118 -0.27 -14.25 10.34
CA SER A 118 -0.82 -13.10 9.62
C SER A 118 -1.23 -11.98 10.57
N ILE A 119 -1.82 -12.32 11.73
CA ILE A 119 -2.14 -11.35 12.78
C ILE A 119 -0.86 -10.71 13.32
N ALA A 120 0.16 -11.51 13.63
CA ALA A 120 1.46 -11.00 14.08
C ALA A 120 2.12 -10.09 13.04
N ASP A 121 1.96 -10.39 11.75
CA ASP A 121 2.45 -9.56 10.67
C ASP A 121 1.70 -8.23 10.56
N LEU A 122 0.38 -8.23 10.72
CA LEU A 122 -0.42 -6.99 10.76
C LEU A 122 -0.09 -6.13 11.99
N ASP A 123 0.17 -6.75 13.14
CA ASP A 123 0.65 -6.07 14.35
C ASP A 123 2.02 -5.42 14.13
N TYR A 124 2.93 -6.11 13.45
CA TYR A 124 4.24 -5.57 13.05
C TYR A 124 4.09 -4.30 12.21
N HIS A 125 3.32 -4.38 11.11
CA HIS A 125 3.10 -3.24 10.22
C HIS A 125 2.43 -2.06 10.95
N THR A 126 1.49 -2.36 11.84
CA THR A 126 0.84 -1.34 12.67
C THR A 126 1.83 -0.68 13.61
N ARG A 127 2.72 -1.45 14.24
CA ARG A 127 3.75 -0.93 15.13
C ARG A 127 4.74 -0.02 14.41
N VAL A 128 5.14 -0.36 13.17
CA VAL A 128 6.01 0.51 12.36
C VAL A 128 5.34 1.89 12.15
N LEU A 129 4.06 1.90 11.76
CA LEU A 129 3.31 3.15 11.57
C LEU A 129 3.07 3.91 12.87
N ASP A 130 2.86 3.21 13.98
CA ASP A 130 2.71 3.84 15.30
C ASP A 130 4.04 4.44 15.79
N CYS A 131 5.19 3.78 15.56
CA CYS A 131 6.52 4.33 15.86
C CYS A 131 6.83 5.59 15.05
N LEU A 132 6.40 5.65 13.79
CA LEU A 132 6.47 6.88 12.98
C LEU A 132 5.54 7.98 13.50
N GLY A 133 4.64 7.70 14.45
CA GLY A 133 3.68 8.66 15.01
C GLY A 133 2.68 9.20 13.99
N VAL A 134 2.38 8.42 12.94
CA VAL A 134 1.46 8.86 11.87
C VAL A 134 0.01 8.48 12.18
N SER A 135 -0.94 9.30 11.77
CA SER A 135 -2.38 9.09 12.07
C SER A 135 -2.97 7.85 11.36
N SER A 136 -4.21 7.47 11.70
CA SER A 136 -4.96 6.36 11.07
C SER A 136 -5.23 6.52 9.58
N LYS A 137 -4.96 7.70 9.00
CA LYS A 137 -5.00 7.94 7.55
C LYS A 137 -3.93 7.15 6.78
N ASN A 138 -2.91 6.67 7.50
CA ASN A 138 -1.82 5.85 6.98
C ASN A 138 -2.19 4.38 7.15
N LYS A 139 -2.30 3.69 6.01
CA LYS A 139 -3.05 2.43 5.88
C LYS A 139 -2.16 1.22 5.66
N ILE A 140 -2.69 0.06 6.02
CA ILE A 140 -2.13 -1.27 5.74
C ILE A 140 -3.08 -1.92 4.74
N VAL A 141 -2.61 -2.17 3.52
CA VAL A 141 -3.41 -2.75 2.44
C VAL A 141 -3.29 -4.26 2.46
N LEU A 142 -4.39 -4.98 2.40
CA LEU A 142 -4.43 -6.44 2.49
C LEU A 142 -5.40 -7.04 1.46
N HIS A 143 -4.98 -8.07 0.74
CA HIS A 143 -5.91 -8.89 -0.06
C HIS A 143 -6.71 -9.84 0.85
N ILE A 144 -7.87 -10.30 0.38
CA ILE A 144 -8.73 -11.19 1.18
C ILE A 144 -8.07 -12.56 1.43
N GLY A 145 -7.37 -13.10 0.43
CA GLY A 145 -6.64 -14.36 0.52
C GLY A 145 -7.11 -15.42 -0.47
N GLY A 146 -7.22 -16.68 -0.05
CA GLY A 146 -7.63 -17.80 -0.92
C GLY A 146 -9.13 -18.11 -0.86
N ILE A 147 -9.67 -18.82 -1.86
CA ILE A 147 -11.08 -19.28 -1.87
C ILE A 147 -11.28 -20.66 -1.22
N TYR A 148 -10.23 -21.50 -1.14
CA TYR A 148 -10.26 -22.83 -0.50
C TYR A 148 -11.51 -23.67 -0.85
N ASN A 149 -11.80 -23.80 -2.15
CA ASN A 149 -12.95 -24.51 -2.74
C ASN A 149 -14.35 -23.91 -2.48
N ASN A 150 -14.50 -22.98 -1.53
CA ASN A 150 -15.76 -22.32 -1.22
C ASN A 150 -15.54 -20.84 -0.87
N LYS A 151 -15.80 -19.96 -1.84
CA LYS A 151 -15.62 -18.51 -1.71
C LYS A 151 -16.43 -17.93 -0.55
N GLU A 152 -17.69 -18.34 -0.38
CA GLU A 152 -18.56 -17.80 0.66
C GLU A 152 -18.10 -18.19 2.07
N GLU A 153 -17.62 -19.42 2.24
CA GLU A 153 -17.02 -19.84 3.50
C GLU A 153 -15.68 -19.11 3.77
N ALA A 154 -14.89 -18.89 2.72
CA ALA A 154 -13.64 -18.14 2.83
C ALA A 154 -13.85 -16.65 3.18
N LYS A 155 -14.93 -16.02 2.67
CA LYS A 155 -15.37 -14.68 3.11
C LYS A 155 -15.73 -14.68 4.60
N LYS A 156 -16.51 -15.66 5.06
CA LYS A 156 -16.88 -15.80 6.48
C LYS A 156 -15.66 -15.94 7.39
N ARG A 157 -14.69 -16.77 7.01
CA ARG A 157 -13.42 -16.90 7.74
C ARG A 157 -12.63 -15.59 7.81
N PHE A 158 -12.58 -14.82 6.71
CA PHE A 158 -11.96 -13.49 6.74
C PHE A 158 -12.65 -12.58 7.78
N ILE A 159 -13.99 -12.52 7.75
CA ILE A 159 -14.82 -11.71 8.67
C ILE A 159 -14.58 -12.12 10.14
N GLU A 160 -14.58 -13.41 10.43
CA GLU A 160 -14.34 -13.95 11.77
C GLU A 160 -12.92 -13.63 12.27
N ASN A 161 -11.91 -13.83 11.43
CA ASN A 161 -10.53 -13.53 11.79
C ASN A 161 -10.23 -12.04 11.89
N TYR A 162 -10.87 -11.21 11.05
CA TYR A 162 -10.80 -9.76 11.17
C TYR A 162 -11.32 -9.27 12.53
N ARG A 163 -12.43 -9.83 13.02
CA ARG A 163 -12.99 -9.44 14.33
C ARG A 163 -12.02 -9.69 15.49
N ARG A 164 -11.11 -10.66 15.36
CA ARG A 164 -10.06 -11.00 16.33
C ARG A 164 -8.87 -10.02 16.33
N LEU A 165 -8.75 -9.16 15.32
CA LEU A 165 -7.68 -8.17 15.26
C LEU A 165 -7.84 -7.12 16.37
N ASP A 166 -6.71 -6.61 16.85
CA ASP A 166 -6.67 -5.45 17.74
C ASP A 166 -7.22 -4.21 16.99
N GLU A 167 -7.95 -3.34 17.71
CA GLU A 167 -8.49 -2.09 17.17
C GLU A 167 -7.41 -1.19 16.55
N LYS A 168 -6.18 -1.26 17.05
CA LYS A 168 -5.03 -0.54 16.47
C LYS A 168 -4.70 -0.98 15.05
N VAL A 169 -4.92 -2.26 14.74
CA VAL A 169 -4.76 -2.82 13.39
C VAL A 169 -5.97 -2.44 12.56
N LYS A 170 -7.19 -2.67 13.09
CA LYS A 170 -8.44 -2.41 12.39
C LYS A 170 -8.56 -0.98 11.88
N ARG A 171 -8.16 0.03 12.68
CA ARG A 171 -8.19 1.46 12.27
C ARG A 171 -7.29 1.78 11.07
N ARG A 172 -6.33 0.92 10.75
CA ARG A 172 -5.36 1.09 9.65
C ARG A 172 -5.61 0.15 8.48
N LEU A 173 -6.30 -0.97 8.69
CA LEU A 173 -6.51 -1.96 7.64
C LEU A 173 -7.43 -1.41 6.54
N VAL A 174 -7.06 -1.66 5.30
CA VAL A 174 -7.90 -1.50 4.11
C VAL A 174 -7.75 -2.75 3.26
N ILE A 175 -8.79 -3.09 2.51
CA ILE A 175 -8.81 -4.31 1.68
C ILE A 175 -8.82 -3.97 0.20
N GLU A 176 -8.27 -4.85 -0.62
CA GLU A 176 -8.04 -4.62 -2.06
C GLU A 176 -8.52 -5.81 -2.90
N ASN A 177 -9.13 -5.52 -4.06
CA ASN A 177 -9.46 -6.54 -5.06
C ASN A 177 -8.20 -7.15 -5.68
N ASP A 178 -8.27 -8.42 -6.06
CA ASP A 178 -7.14 -9.15 -6.63
C ASP A 178 -7.48 -9.73 -8.02
N ASP A 179 -6.45 -10.22 -8.71
CA ASP A 179 -6.50 -10.70 -10.08
C ASP A 179 -7.03 -12.14 -10.27
N LYS A 180 -7.46 -12.82 -9.19
CA LYS A 180 -7.76 -14.27 -9.23
C LYS A 180 -9.00 -14.70 -8.43
N SER A 181 -9.02 -14.35 -7.16
CA SER A 181 -9.90 -14.90 -6.14
C SER A 181 -11.06 -13.96 -5.83
N TYR A 182 -10.79 -12.68 -5.53
CA TYR A 182 -11.80 -11.74 -5.06
C TYR A 182 -11.85 -10.50 -5.96
N ASN A 183 -12.91 -10.42 -6.76
CA ASN A 183 -13.16 -9.24 -7.60
C ASN A 183 -13.68 -8.08 -6.73
N ILE A 184 -13.83 -6.90 -7.34
CA ILE A 184 -14.20 -5.69 -6.60
C ILE A 184 -15.55 -5.78 -5.86
N SER A 185 -16.53 -6.50 -6.42
CA SER A 185 -17.84 -6.66 -5.78
C SER A 185 -17.72 -7.50 -4.50
N ASP A 186 -16.93 -8.57 -4.53
CA ASP A 186 -16.65 -9.40 -3.35
C ASP A 186 -16.01 -8.56 -2.24
N VAL A 187 -15.03 -7.72 -2.60
CA VAL A 187 -14.29 -6.90 -1.62
C VAL A 187 -15.14 -5.76 -1.07
N ILE A 188 -16.01 -5.13 -1.88
CA ILE A 188 -16.98 -4.13 -1.40
C ILE A 188 -17.99 -4.75 -0.42
N GLU A 189 -18.48 -5.95 -0.69
CA GLU A 189 -19.39 -6.67 0.21
C GLU A 189 -18.75 -6.87 1.59
N ILE A 190 -17.51 -7.36 1.63
CA ILE A 190 -16.74 -7.55 2.87
C ILE A 190 -16.49 -6.19 3.55
N GLY A 191 -16.07 -5.19 2.78
CA GLY A 191 -15.76 -3.85 3.28
C GLY A 191 -16.96 -3.19 3.95
N ARG A 192 -18.15 -3.28 3.34
CA ARG A 192 -19.41 -2.80 3.92
C ARG A 192 -19.81 -3.57 5.17
N THR A 193 -19.64 -4.89 5.17
CA THR A 193 -19.97 -5.75 6.31
C THR A 193 -19.10 -5.45 7.53
N LEU A 194 -17.83 -5.12 7.32
CA LEU A 194 -16.84 -4.92 8.38
C LEU A 194 -16.54 -3.45 8.68
N ASP A 195 -17.13 -2.50 7.94
CA ASP A 195 -16.80 -1.08 8.00
C ASP A 195 -15.31 -0.78 7.68
N ILE A 196 -14.75 -1.49 6.69
CA ILE A 196 -13.35 -1.38 6.26
C ILE A 196 -13.31 -0.65 4.90
N PRO A 197 -12.41 0.35 4.74
CA PRO A 197 -12.22 0.98 3.43
C PRO A 197 -11.66 0.01 2.38
N VAL A 198 -12.13 0.17 1.15
CA VAL A 198 -11.74 -0.65 -0.01
C VAL A 198 -10.85 0.17 -0.96
N VAL A 199 -9.66 -0.35 -1.22
CA VAL A 199 -8.75 0.12 -2.27
C VAL A 199 -9.15 -0.55 -3.58
N PHE A 200 -9.37 0.26 -4.61
CA PHE A 200 -9.57 -0.24 -5.96
C PHE A 200 -8.21 -0.35 -6.66
N ASP A 201 -7.91 -1.52 -7.23
CA ASP A 201 -6.81 -1.74 -8.18
C ASP A 201 -7.37 -1.97 -9.59
N ASN A 202 -6.97 -1.11 -10.52
CA ASN A 202 -7.50 -1.10 -11.88
C ASN A 202 -7.02 -2.33 -12.70
N LEU A 203 -5.78 -2.77 -12.55
CA LEU A 203 -5.25 -3.88 -13.33
C LEU A 203 -5.83 -5.20 -12.85
N HIS A 204 -5.93 -5.40 -11.53
CA HIS A 204 -6.63 -6.53 -10.95
C HIS A 204 -8.09 -6.58 -11.42
N HIS A 205 -8.77 -5.43 -11.46
CA HIS A 205 -10.15 -5.37 -11.94
C HIS A 205 -10.29 -5.76 -13.42
N ARG A 206 -9.37 -5.33 -14.29
CA ARG A 206 -9.37 -5.69 -15.71
C ARG A 206 -9.17 -7.20 -15.91
N ILE A 207 -8.40 -7.86 -15.05
CA ILE A 207 -8.08 -9.30 -15.16
C ILE A 207 -9.17 -10.17 -14.53
N ASN A 208 -9.70 -9.74 -13.39
CA ASN A 208 -10.74 -10.41 -12.64
C ASN A 208 -11.97 -9.49 -12.49
N PRO A 209 -12.68 -9.23 -13.59
CA PRO A 209 -13.82 -8.32 -13.58
C PRO A 209 -14.99 -8.90 -12.79
N CYS A 210 -15.86 -7.99 -12.31
CA CYS A 210 -17.15 -8.41 -11.78
C CYS A 210 -18.05 -8.91 -12.93
N ILE A 211 -18.97 -9.83 -12.62
CA ILE A 211 -20.03 -10.25 -13.56
C ILE A 211 -20.88 -9.05 -14.00
N ARG A 212 -21.11 -8.11 -13.07
CA ARG A 212 -21.77 -6.84 -13.38
C ARG A 212 -20.79 -5.95 -14.15
N GLN A 213 -21.13 -5.68 -15.40
CA GLN A 213 -20.33 -4.84 -16.29
C GLN A 213 -20.61 -3.37 -16.01
N GLU A 214 -19.74 -2.76 -15.21
CA GLU A 214 -19.74 -1.32 -14.91
C GLU A 214 -18.35 -0.77 -15.21
N SER A 215 -18.24 0.55 -15.41
CA SER A 215 -16.94 1.19 -15.63
C SER A 215 -16.06 1.12 -14.37
N GLU A 216 -14.74 1.21 -14.55
CA GLU A 216 -13.83 1.33 -13.42
C GLU A 216 -14.13 2.58 -12.56
N PHE A 217 -14.61 3.67 -13.17
CA PHE A 217 -15.02 4.89 -12.45
C PHE A 217 -16.26 4.68 -11.56
N TYR A 218 -17.21 3.84 -11.99
CA TYR A 218 -18.33 3.42 -11.14
C TYR A 218 -17.81 2.68 -9.91
N TRP A 219 -16.91 1.70 -10.09
CA TRP A 219 -16.36 0.94 -8.97
C TRP A 219 -15.50 1.79 -8.03
N ILE A 220 -14.72 2.74 -8.56
CA ILE A 220 -13.98 3.72 -7.75
C ILE A 220 -14.96 4.55 -6.90
N THR A 221 -16.11 4.95 -7.46
CA THR A 221 -17.16 5.66 -6.72
C THR A 221 -17.80 4.78 -5.66
N GLU A 222 -18.10 3.52 -5.95
CA GLU A 222 -18.65 2.59 -4.96
C GLU A 222 -17.66 2.31 -3.81
N CYS A 223 -16.37 2.21 -4.13
CA CYS A 223 -15.32 2.07 -3.12
C CYS A 223 -15.25 3.32 -2.23
N LYS A 224 -15.43 4.53 -2.78
CA LYS A 224 -15.39 5.79 -2.00
C LYS A 224 -16.37 5.76 -0.83
N ASN A 225 -17.53 5.13 -0.99
CA ASN A 225 -18.56 5.01 0.05
C ASN A 225 -18.09 4.22 1.29
N THR A 226 -16.98 3.48 1.19
CA THR A 226 -16.35 2.76 2.31
C THR A 226 -15.28 3.58 3.06
N TRP A 227 -14.88 4.75 2.52
CA TRP A 227 -13.87 5.62 3.13
C TRP A 227 -14.53 6.73 3.96
N LYS A 228 -14.07 6.89 5.21
CA LYS A 228 -14.55 7.95 6.12
C LYS A 228 -13.50 9.04 6.31
N THR A 229 -13.89 10.16 6.89
CA THR A 229 -12.98 11.29 7.19
C THR A 229 -11.73 10.87 7.98
N LYS A 230 -11.86 9.90 8.91
CA LYS A 230 -10.75 9.34 9.71
C LYS A 230 -9.71 8.58 8.87
N ASP A 231 -10.08 8.14 7.67
CA ASP A 231 -9.26 7.36 6.76
C ASP A 231 -8.47 8.26 5.79
N GLY A 232 -8.87 9.53 5.66
CA GLY A 232 -8.33 10.49 4.70
C GLY A 232 -8.94 10.32 3.31
N ASN A 233 -8.23 10.84 2.30
CA ASN A 233 -8.64 10.69 0.90
C ASN A 233 -8.74 9.20 0.51
N GLN A 234 -9.59 8.90 -0.46
CA GLN A 234 -9.64 7.55 -1.02
C GLN A 234 -8.27 7.21 -1.63
N LYS A 235 -7.73 6.03 -1.34
CA LYS A 235 -6.53 5.53 -2.00
C LYS A 235 -6.93 4.51 -3.05
N ILE A 236 -6.36 4.61 -4.24
CA ILE A 236 -6.46 3.61 -5.30
C ILE A 236 -5.06 3.15 -5.73
N HIS A 237 -5.00 1.98 -6.35
CA HIS A 237 -3.82 1.45 -7.01
C HIS A 237 -4.01 1.56 -8.52
N TYR A 238 -2.99 2.10 -9.19
CA TYR A 238 -2.95 2.23 -10.63
C TYR A 238 -1.73 1.49 -11.18
N SER A 239 -2.01 0.58 -12.11
CA SER A 239 -1.04 -0.22 -12.82
C SER A 239 -1.46 -0.38 -14.28
N GLN A 240 -0.50 -0.74 -15.12
CA GLN A 240 -0.73 -1.08 -16.53
C GLN A 240 -0.14 -2.44 -16.81
N GLN A 241 -0.77 -3.17 -17.72
CA GLN A 241 -0.30 -4.48 -18.16
C GLN A 241 1.04 -4.34 -18.90
N ASN A 242 2.00 -5.20 -18.57
CA ASN A 242 3.17 -5.41 -19.40
C ASN A 242 2.77 -6.22 -20.63
N PRO A 243 2.90 -5.68 -21.86
CA PRO A 243 2.41 -6.32 -23.08
C PRO A 243 3.18 -7.60 -23.44
N LEU A 244 4.35 -7.83 -22.83
CA LEU A 244 5.23 -8.97 -23.11
C LEU A 244 5.19 -10.06 -22.02
N LYS A 245 4.36 -9.89 -20.99
CA LYS A 245 4.29 -10.81 -19.84
C LYS A 245 2.85 -11.26 -19.60
N ASN A 246 2.70 -12.27 -18.75
CA ASN A 246 1.38 -12.81 -18.37
C ASN A 246 0.45 -11.71 -17.83
N PRO A 247 -0.89 -11.89 -17.96
CA PRO A 247 -1.88 -11.03 -17.34
C PRO A 247 -1.56 -10.80 -15.85
N GLY A 248 -1.59 -9.54 -15.42
CA GLY A 248 -1.26 -9.10 -14.05
C GLY A 248 0.17 -8.60 -13.88
N ALA A 249 1.05 -8.83 -14.86
CA ALA A 249 2.40 -8.31 -14.79
C ALA A 249 2.40 -6.79 -14.99
N HIS A 250 2.90 -6.05 -14.00
CA HIS A 250 3.01 -4.59 -14.10
C HIS A 250 4.02 -4.16 -15.18
N SER A 251 3.67 -3.09 -15.91
CA SER A 251 4.51 -2.46 -16.93
C SER A 251 5.85 -1.97 -16.39
N GLU A 252 6.82 -1.79 -17.28
CA GLU A 252 8.15 -1.29 -16.90
C GLU A 252 8.10 0.19 -16.49
N SER A 253 7.26 0.98 -17.17
CA SER A 253 6.99 2.39 -16.91
C SER A 253 5.53 2.70 -17.25
N ILE A 254 4.96 3.74 -16.66
CA ILE A 254 3.57 4.15 -16.92
C ILE A 254 3.46 4.81 -18.30
N ASP A 255 2.63 4.29 -19.21
CA ASP A 255 2.22 5.04 -20.39
C ASP A 255 1.47 6.30 -19.95
N ILE A 256 1.98 7.46 -20.36
CA ILE A 256 1.53 8.74 -19.83
C ILE A 256 0.20 9.18 -20.41
N ASP A 257 -0.12 8.79 -21.63
CA ASP A 257 -1.36 9.20 -22.29
C ASP A 257 -2.54 8.36 -21.77
N GLU A 258 -2.35 7.04 -21.58
CA GLU A 258 -3.36 6.20 -20.91
C GLU A 258 -3.57 6.65 -19.46
N PHE A 259 -2.49 6.99 -18.73
CA PHE A 259 -2.62 7.52 -17.38
C PHE A 259 -3.36 8.85 -17.34
N TRP A 260 -3.11 9.73 -18.31
CA TRP A 260 -3.78 11.02 -18.38
C TRP A 260 -5.28 10.87 -18.67
N GLU A 261 -5.65 10.01 -19.63
CA GLU A 261 -7.05 9.68 -19.90
C GLU A 261 -7.75 9.14 -18.65
N PHE A 262 -7.11 8.22 -17.92
CA PHE A 262 -7.60 7.74 -16.64
C PHE A 262 -7.78 8.89 -15.64
N TYR A 263 -6.74 9.73 -15.47
CA TYR A 263 -6.72 10.82 -14.51
C TYR A 263 -7.80 11.87 -14.77
N GLU A 264 -8.04 12.25 -16.04
CA GLU A 264 -9.10 13.18 -16.41
C GLU A 264 -10.49 12.59 -16.16
N ASN A 265 -10.69 11.33 -16.55
CA ASN A 265 -11.97 10.65 -16.38
C ASN A 265 -12.33 10.36 -14.91
N LEU A 266 -11.36 10.37 -13.98
CA LEU A 266 -11.67 10.36 -12.54
C LEU A 266 -12.57 11.53 -12.14
N ASN A 267 -12.38 12.70 -12.77
CA ASN A 267 -13.11 13.95 -12.51
C ASN A 267 -13.29 14.28 -11.01
N ARG A 268 -12.24 14.02 -10.21
CA ARG A 268 -12.25 14.14 -8.74
C ARG A 268 -10.89 14.58 -8.22
N GLU A 269 -10.87 15.38 -7.15
CA GLU A 269 -9.61 15.85 -6.58
C GLU A 269 -9.18 15.14 -5.28
N ASP A 270 -10.10 14.38 -4.68
CA ASP A 270 -10.00 13.77 -3.34
C ASP A 270 -9.50 12.31 -3.36
N ILE A 271 -8.67 11.97 -4.35
CA ILE A 271 -8.08 10.64 -4.55
C ILE A 271 -6.55 10.70 -4.44
N ASP A 272 -5.97 9.71 -3.78
CA ASP A 272 -4.53 9.44 -3.77
C ASP A 272 -4.26 8.18 -4.63
N ILE A 273 -3.37 8.32 -5.61
CA ILE A 273 -3.06 7.28 -6.61
C ILE A 273 -1.69 6.68 -6.33
N MET A 274 -1.66 5.41 -5.94
CA MET A 274 -0.42 4.64 -5.80
C MET A 274 -0.06 3.97 -7.13
N LEU A 275 1.08 4.33 -7.71
CA LEU A 275 1.58 3.66 -8.91
C LEU A 275 2.28 2.34 -8.55
N GLU A 276 1.77 1.27 -9.14
CA GLU A 276 2.22 -0.10 -8.97
C GLU A 276 3.18 -0.51 -10.11
N VAL A 277 4.17 0.31 -10.45
CA VAL A 277 5.02 0.12 -11.66
C VAL A 277 6.43 -0.39 -11.32
N LYS A 278 7.21 -0.86 -12.31
CA LYS A 278 8.59 -1.35 -12.06
C LYS A 278 9.61 -0.23 -11.83
N ASP A 279 9.53 0.89 -12.56
CA ASP A 279 10.48 2.02 -12.46
C ASP A 279 10.17 3.03 -11.31
N LYS A 280 9.15 2.75 -10.51
CA LYS A 280 8.86 3.39 -9.22
C LYS A 280 8.74 4.92 -9.28
N ASN A 281 9.66 5.62 -8.64
CA ASN A 281 9.73 7.07 -8.56
C ASN A 281 9.82 7.73 -9.93
N LEU A 282 10.42 7.06 -10.93
CA LEU A 282 10.55 7.64 -12.26
C LEU A 282 9.17 7.87 -12.90
N SER A 283 8.29 6.87 -12.86
CA SER A 283 6.90 7.05 -13.28
C SER A 283 6.12 8.00 -12.37
N ALA A 284 6.34 8.01 -11.05
CA ALA A 284 5.67 8.96 -10.17
C ALA A 284 6.01 10.41 -10.53
N ILE A 285 7.29 10.73 -10.70
CA ILE A 285 7.74 12.07 -11.12
C ILE A 285 7.20 12.41 -12.50
N LYS A 286 7.24 11.47 -13.45
CA LYS A 286 6.68 11.65 -14.80
C LYS A 286 5.20 12.04 -14.74
N CYS A 287 4.39 11.27 -14.01
CA CYS A 287 2.95 11.53 -13.88
C CYS A 287 2.66 12.85 -13.16
N ILE A 288 3.37 13.15 -12.06
CA ILE A 288 3.21 14.40 -11.31
C ILE A 288 3.51 15.62 -12.19
N ARG A 289 4.62 15.58 -12.95
CA ARG A 289 5.01 16.67 -13.85
C ARG A 289 3.99 16.85 -14.97
N TYR A 290 3.61 15.77 -15.64
CA TYR A 290 2.67 15.82 -16.76
C TYR A 290 1.30 16.40 -16.34
N VAL A 291 0.76 15.94 -15.21
CA VAL A 291 -0.50 16.47 -14.66
C VAL A 291 -0.39 17.97 -14.33
N LYS A 292 0.74 18.39 -13.74
CA LYS A 292 0.99 19.80 -13.42
C LYS A 292 1.03 20.65 -14.70
N ASP A 293 1.72 20.19 -15.73
CA ASP A 293 1.89 20.92 -16.99
C ASP A 293 0.55 21.03 -17.75
N LYS A 294 -0.25 19.96 -17.78
CA LYS A 294 -1.59 19.98 -18.40
C LYS A 294 -2.54 20.96 -17.71
N LYS A 295 -2.56 20.98 -16.37
CA LYS A 295 -3.38 21.94 -15.60
C LYS A 295 -2.94 23.39 -15.81
N LEU A 296 -1.63 23.66 -15.90
CA LEU A 296 -1.12 25.00 -16.20
C LEU A 296 -1.49 25.44 -17.63
N GLY A 297 -1.43 24.52 -18.60
CA GLY A 297 -1.81 24.79 -19.98
C GLY A 297 -3.31 25.13 -20.15
N SER A 298 -4.20 24.44 -19.43
CA SER A 298 -5.65 24.73 -19.47
C SER A 298 -6.00 26.09 -18.89
N ASP A 299 -5.28 26.54 -17.86
CA ASP A 299 -5.53 27.84 -17.21
C ASP A 299 -5.10 29.03 -18.07
N ILE A 300 -4.16 28.83 -19.00
CA ILE A 300 -3.69 29.86 -19.94
C ILE A 300 -4.63 29.99 -21.14
N VAL A 301 -5.22 28.89 -21.60
CA VAL A 301 -6.15 28.88 -22.75
C VAL A 301 -7.55 29.40 -22.37
N ASN A 302 -7.92 29.30 -21.09
CA ASN A 302 -9.21 29.77 -20.55
C ASN A 302 -9.19 31.22 -20.01
N LYS A 303 -8.11 31.97 -20.25
CA LYS A 303 -7.99 33.42 -19.94
C LYS A 303 -7.91 34.23 -21.22
#